data_AF-A0A9D2NDZ9-F1
#
_entry.id   AF-A0A9D2NDZ9-F1
#
_cell.length_a   1.000
_cell.length_b   1.000
_cell.length_c   1.000
_cell.angle_alpha   90.00
_cell.angle_beta   90.00
_cell.angle_gamma   90.00
#
_symmetry.space_group_name_H-M   'P 1'
#
loop_
_entity.id
_entity.type
_entity.pdbx_description
1 polymer ?
#
loop_
_entity_poly.entity_id
_entity_poly.type
_entity_poly.pdbx_seq_one_letter_code
_entity_poly.pdbx_strand_id
1 'polypeptide(L)'
;MLYHNFYYDESEHSRKINYKTVSASNYYDNFVTMIVGWLAEKDDILQQYAAFEAKYSDRKDRNGEIKSTMFHQKQFKYGFAYLNKQNAQLVNDFLSLFDKDIHIYFSVSSKIEYLVLQVFQKYRNSFLIDADLLKYSITKALVMYRPKEIIKCLYESPKDFLEELKKFFQERIECNKNNPRLKQRETEAFQQILFILDDISDAPEIDWDYHMSFDGFKKYLAEKDISNYNLIIDKEGKDEEKSKTLKAAREIGLYNSDEADSTEYPGLRIADMMAGIISKLLKGLCDSLRYQSLDESINKKILDTGWFCLNEVQLGLYKKLYRLICEWQPAWYKSYSGIYSDDLVLFNALLNFMNHFESVEQIQNGIDMQGEYFNAFACEQLARYFNQRKCKLPIEPVIPFDKKSYLNKRGGRVFFDSGKQPLLPLHRSSQTFDVLSVGVDQKLIPSVTILKDGESVCFRLPDELSEWACSVVGMAARGMNLFPSKVTFSKINGRYFADIL
;
A
#
# COMPACT_ATOMS: atom_id res chain seq x y z
N MET A 1 -30.58 -1.58 5.45
CA MET A 1 -29.11 -1.65 5.29
C MET A 1 -28.49 -1.53 6.67
N LEU A 2 -27.57 -2.42 7.01
CA LEU A 2 -26.91 -2.43 8.31
C LEU A 2 -26.06 -1.17 8.51
N TYR A 3 -26.13 -0.54 9.68
CA TYR A 3 -25.42 0.70 10.00
C TYR A 3 -24.13 0.39 10.75
N HIS A 4 -23.02 0.96 10.28
CA HIS A 4 -21.69 0.75 10.86
C HIS A 4 -21.13 2.04 11.46
N ASN A 5 -20.48 1.93 12.61
CA ASN A 5 -19.67 3.00 13.20
C ASN A 5 -18.20 2.70 12.97
N PHE A 6 -17.47 3.68 12.46
CA PHE A 6 -16.03 3.63 12.25
C PHE A 6 -15.33 4.76 13.02
N TYR A 7 -14.12 4.48 13.48
CA TYR A 7 -13.30 5.37 14.29
C TYR A 7 -11.89 5.43 13.71
N TYR A 8 -11.42 6.64 13.42
CA TYR A 8 -10.12 6.90 12.81
C TYR A 8 -9.16 7.53 13.82
N ASP A 9 -7.93 7.01 13.85
CA ASP A 9 -6.79 7.67 14.48
C ASP A 9 -5.50 7.40 13.68
N GLU A 10 -4.43 8.10 14.01
CA GLU A 10 -3.17 8.11 13.28
C GLU A 10 -1.94 8.10 14.19
N SER A 11 -0.80 7.70 13.62
CA SER A 11 0.48 7.63 14.32
C SER A 11 1.63 8.01 13.40
N GLU A 12 2.73 8.47 14.00
CA GLU A 12 3.94 8.93 13.30
C GLU A 12 3.63 10.10 12.34
N HIS A 13 2.71 10.95 12.81
CA HIS A 13 2.28 12.16 12.15
C HIS A 13 3.42 13.20 12.04
N SER A 14 3.44 13.95 10.95
CA SER A 14 4.37 15.07 10.74
C SER A 14 3.65 16.22 10.05
N ARG A 15 3.19 17.20 10.83
CA ARG A 15 2.39 18.35 10.35
C ARG A 15 3.05 19.12 9.19
N LYS A 16 4.38 19.09 9.16
CA LYS A 16 5.21 19.58 8.05
C LYS A 16 6.32 18.59 7.80
N ILE A 17 6.45 18.15 6.55
CA ILE A 17 7.64 17.43 6.10
C ILE A 17 8.61 18.51 5.67
N ASN A 18 9.71 18.65 6.42
CA ASN A 18 10.78 19.60 6.12
C ASN A 18 12.11 19.02 6.61
N TYR A 19 13.21 19.70 6.29
CA TYR A 19 14.55 19.26 6.68
C TYR A 19 14.71 18.98 8.20
N LYS A 20 14.06 19.76 9.06
CA LYS A 20 14.11 19.54 10.51
C LYS A 20 13.38 18.25 10.91
N THR A 21 12.21 18.00 10.34
CA THR A 21 11.40 16.81 10.60
C THR A 21 12.14 15.54 10.18
N VAL A 22 12.60 15.49 8.93
CA VAL A 22 13.27 14.31 8.33
C VAL A 22 14.66 14.03 8.94
N SER A 23 15.32 15.06 9.48
CA SER A 23 16.62 14.94 10.14
C SER A 23 16.54 14.57 11.61
N ALA A 24 15.34 14.52 12.20
CA ALA A 24 15.17 14.17 13.61
C ALA A 24 15.62 12.72 13.87
N SER A 25 16.28 12.49 15.00
CA SER A 25 16.79 11.15 15.35
C SER A 25 15.68 10.11 15.52
N ASN A 26 14.49 10.54 15.91
CA ASN A 26 13.29 9.72 16.05
C ASN A 26 12.40 9.71 14.79
N TYR A 27 12.85 10.30 13.67
CA TYR A 27 12.06 10.36 12.44
C TYR A 27 11.80 8.96 11.89
N TYR A 28 10.53 8.67 11.66
CA TYR A 28 10.06 7.53 10.89
C TYR A 28 9.31 8.01 9.65
N ASP A 29 9.63 7.37 8.54
CA ASP A 29 9.16 7.81 7.23
C ASP A 29 7.66 7.59 7.07
N ASN A 30 7.15 6.43 7.46
CA ASN A 30 5.74 6.15 7.23
C ASN A 30 4.84 6.89 8.23
N PHE A 31 3.77 7.44 7.69
CA PHE A 31 2.58 7.87 8.40
C PHE A 31 1.59 6.69 8.41
N VAL A 32 1.09 6.33 9.59
CA VAL A 32 0.24 5.15 9.78
C VAL A 32 -1.13 5.60 10.25
N THR A 33 -2.19 5.14 9.59
CA THR A 33 -3.56 5.42 10.02
C THR A 33 -4.30 4.13 10.30
N MET A 34 -5.27 4.20 11.20
CA MET A 34 -6.10 3.08 11.61
C MET A 34 -7.55 3.50 11.58
N ILE A 35 -8.39 2.64 11.02
CA ILE A 35 -9.84 2.72 11.13
C ILE A 35 -10.35 1.40 11.68
N VAL A 36 -10.96 1.46 12.86
CA VAL A 36 -11.69 0.32 13.45
C VAL A 36 -13.18 0.58 13.36
N GLY A 37 -13.98 -0.45 13.15
CA GLY A 37 -15.44 -0.27 13.13
C GLY A 37 -16.22 -1.56 13.28
N TRP A 38 -17.51 -1.41 13.54
CA TRP A 38 -18.43 -2.51 13.78
C TRP A 38 -19.86 -2.07 13.50
N LEU A 39 -20.78 -3.04 13.49
CA LEU A 39 -22.20 -2.77 13.43
C LEU A 39 -22.65 -1.99 14.67
N ALA A 40 -23.41 -0.92 14.50
CA ALA A 40 -23.82 -0.07 15.62
C ALA A 40 -24.64 -0.79 16.69
N GLU A 41 -25.32 -1.88 16.32
CA GLU A 41 -26.06 -2.76 17.25
C GLU A 41 -25.17 -3.73 18.05
N LYS A 42 -23.88 -3.84 17.71
CA LYS A 42 -22.89 -4.71 18.37
C LYS A 42 -21.88 -3.86 19.15
N ASP A 43 -22.34 -3.20 20.20
CA ASP A 43 -21.51 -2.33 21.05
C ASP A 43 -20.80 -3.08 22.20
N ASP A 44 -20.86 -4.42 22.22
CA ASP A 44 -20.18 -5.27 23.21
C ASP A 44 -18.69 -4.95 23.37
N ILE A 45 -18.01 -4.59 22.27
CA ILE A 45 -16.60 -4.18 22.29
C ILE A 45 -16.37 -2.95 23.19
N LEU A 46 -17.32 -2.01 23.26
CA LEU A 46 -17.22 -0.82 24.10
C LEU A 46 -17.31 -1.19 25.58
N GLN A 47 -18.16 -2.17 25.93
CA GLN A 47 -18.24 -2.68 27.31
C GLN A 47 -16.96 -3.43 27.70
N GLN A 48 -16.44 -4.27 26.80
CA GLN A 48 -15.18 -4.98 27.01
C GLN A 48 -14.00 -4.00 27.13
N TYR A 49 -13.97 -2.96 26.31
CA TYR A 49 -12.95 -1.92 26.37
C TYR A 49 -13.04 -1.10 27.66
N ALA A 50 -14.25 -0.79 28.15
CA ALA A 50 -14.42 -0.13 29.45
C ALA A 50 -13.88 -1.01 30.59
N ALA A 51 -14.12 -2.33 30.56
CA ALA A 51 -13.54 -3.26 31.53
C ALA A 51 -12.00 -3.34 31.41
N PHE A 52 -11.46 -3.29 30.20
CA PHE A 52 -10.03 -3.19 29.94
C PHE A 52 -9.43 -1.91 30.53
N GLU A 53 -10.05 -0.74 30.31
CA GLU A 53 -9.59 0.53 30.87
C GLU A 53 -9.68 0.57 32.40
N ALA A 54 -10.68 -0.08 32.99
CA ALA A 54 -10.79 -0.23 34.44
C ALA A 54 -9.68 -1.13 35.00
N LYS A 55 -9.36 -2.24 34.31
CA LYS A 55 -8.27 -3.16 34.70
C LYS A 55 -6.91 -2.48 34.70
N TYR A 56 -6.67 -1.58 33.75
CA TYR A 56 -5.40 -0.87 33.56
C TYR A 56 -5.52 0.61 33.96
N SER A 57 -6.30 0.92 34.99
CA SER A 57 -6.56 2.29 35.42
C SER A 57 -5.30 3.07 35.81
N ASP A 58 -4.26 2.36 36.29
CA ASP A 58 -2.94 2.92 36.62
C ASP A 58 -2.15 3.40 35.39
N ARG A 59 -2.60 3.04 34.19
CA ARG A 59 -1.97 3.37 32.90
C ARG A 59 -2.63 4.55 32.18
N LYS A 60 -3.70 5.09 32.75
CA LYS A 60 -4.41 6.25 32.20
C LYS A 60 -3.53 7.49 32.22
N ASP A 61 -3.63 8.29 31.18
CA ASP A 61 -2.98 9.58 31.09
C ASP A 61 -3.71 10.63 31.96
N ARG A 62 -3.27 11.89 31.86
CA ARG A 62 -3.85 13.02 32.61
C ARG A 62 -5.33 13.30 32.28
N ASN A 63 -5.81 12.83 31.14
CA ASN A 63 -7.20 12.97 30.71
C ASN A 63 -8.05 11.76 31.14
N GLY A 64 -7.45 10.77 31.81
CA GLY A 64 -8.15 9.55 32.22
C GLY A 64 -8.26 8.50 31.12
N GLU A 65 -7.46 8.61 30.05
CA GLU A 65 -7.52 7.78 28.85
C GLU A 65 -6.35 6.80 28.78
N ILE A 66 -6.57 5.59 28.25
CA ILE A 66 -5.45 4.70 27.86
C ILE A 66 -5.12 4.93 26.39
N LYS A 67 -3.96 5.54 26.13
CA LYS A 67 -3.45 5.85 24.79
C LYS A 67 -2.15 5.13 24.46
N SER A 68 -1.90 4.96 23.16
CA SER A 68 -0.73 4.28 22.60
C SER A 68 0.60 4.97 22.93
N THR A 69 0.55 6.23 23.37
CA THR A 69 1.67 7.04 23.84
C THR A 69 2.30 6.51 25.13
N MET A 70 1.59 5.69 25.92
CA MET A 70 2.17 5.00 27.08
C MET A 70 3.27 4.01 26.70
N PHE A 71 3.28 3.56 25.44
CA PHE A 71 4.32 2.71 24.91
C PHE A 71 5.45 3.57 24.34
N HIS A 72 6.68 3.29 24.73
CA HIS A 72 7.85 3.96 24.16
C HIS A 72 8.43 3.14 23.00
N GLN A 73 8.89 3.81 21.93
CA GLN A 73 9.50 3.14 20.77
C GLN A 73 10.61 2.15 21.13
N LYS A 74 11.43 2.49 22.15
CA LYS A 74 12.51 1.61 22.63
C LYS A 74 12.03 0.23 23.10
N GLN A 75 10.78 0.10 23.51
CA GLN A 75 10.16 -1.17 23.95
C GLN A 75 9.83 -2.09 22.77
N PHE A 76 9.90 -1.59 21.53
CA PHE A 76 9.64 -2.32 20.30
C PHE A 76 10.91 -2.50 19.45
N LYS A 77 12.11 -2.32 20.04
CA LYS A 77 13.40 -2.45 19.34
C LYS A 77 13.51 -3.78 18.58
N TYR A 78 13.04 -4.86 19.19
CA TYR A 78 12.98 -6.21 18.59
C TYR A 78 11.52 -6.69 18.46
N GLY A 79 10.63 -5.77 18.11
CA GLY A 79 9.19 -6.02 18.08
C GLY A 79 8.66 -6.48 19.44
N PHE A 80 7.77 -7.48 19.44
CA PHE A 80 7.19 -8.00 20.68
C PHE A 80 8.17 -8.76 21.57
N ALA A 81 9.30 -9.25 21.04
CA ALA A 81 10.34 -9.91 21.83
C ALA A 81 10.93 -9.01 22.92
N TYR A 82 10.90 -7.70 22.71
CA TYR A 82 11.45 -6.72 23.65
C TYR A 82 10.43 -6.15 24.65
N LEU A 83 9.15 -6.54 24.55
CA LEU A 83 8.14 -6.13 25.52
C LEU A 83 8.38 -6.82 26.88
N ASN A 84 8.33 -6.03 27.95
CA ASN A 84 8.32 -6.59 29.30
C ASN A 84 6.99 -7.31 29.59
N LYS A 85 6.96 -8.14 30.65
CA LYS A 85 5.80 -8.95 31.02
C LYS A 85 4.50 -8.14 31.17
N GLN A 86 4.56 -6.97 31.80
CA GLN A 86 3.38 -6.13 32.03
C GLN A 86 2.80 -5.59 30.72
N ASN A 87 3.65 -5.05 29.85
CA ASN A 87 3.25 -4.52 28.56
C ASN A 87 2.79 -5.63 27.61
N ALA A 88 3.45 -6.79 27.62
CA ALA A 88 3.03 -7.95 26.83
C ALA A 88 1.62 -8.42 27.25
N GLN A 89 1.34 -8.46 28.56
CA GLN A 89 -0.01 -8.79 29.05
C GLN A 89 -1.04 -7.73 28.64
N LEU A 90 -0.71 -6.45 28.75
CA LEU A 90 -1.61 -5.37 28.34
C LEU A 90 -1.95 -5.45 26.85
N VAL A 91 -0.94 -5.62 25.98
CA VAL A 91 -1.15 -5.79 24.54
C VAL A 91 -1.96 -7.07 24.27
N ASN A 92 -1.67 -8.16 24.98
CA ASN A 92 -2.44 -9.40 24.85
C ASN A 92 -3.93 -9.18 25.14
N ASP A 93 -4.24 -8.48 26.22
CA ASP A 93 -5.61 -8.24 26.65
C ASP A 93 -6.32 -7.27 25.70
N PHE A 94 -5.62 -6.23 25.24
CA PHE A 94 -6.13 -5.31 24.21
C PHE A 94 -6.45 -6.03 22.89
N LEU A 95 -5.53 -6.84 22.36
CA LEU A 95 -5.76 -7.58 21.12
C LEU A 95 -6.87 -8.64 21.27
N SER A 96 -7.20 -9.05 22.50
CA SER A 96 -8.28 -10.00 22.77
C SER A 96 -9.67 -9.38 22.77
N LEU A 97 -9.77 -8.05 22.71
CA LEU A 97 -11.04 -7.34 22.55
C LEU A 97 -11.65 -7.51 21.16
N PHE A 98 -10.79 -7.86 20.19
CA PHE A 98 -11.20 -7.99 18.80
C PHE A 98 -11.76 -9.39 18.53
N ASP A 99 -12.78 -9.43 17.69
CA ASP A 99 -13.39 -10.64 17.14
C ASP A 99 -13.55 -10.52 15.62
N LYS A 100 -14.18 -11.52 15.00
CA LYS A 100 -14.39 -11.57 13.56
C LYS A 100 -15.37 -10.53 13.02
N ASP A 101 -16.19 -9.92 13.88
CA ASP A 101 -17.22 -8.95 13.49
C ASP A 101 -16.69 -7.51 13.49
N ILE A 102 -15.51 -7.30 14.07
CA ILE A 102 -14.82 -6.00 14.06
C ILE A 102 -14.03 -5.82 12.76
N HIS A 103 -14.33 -4.73 12.08
CA HIS A 103 -13.61 -4.25 10.92
C HIS A 103 -12.32 -3.55 11.35
N ILE A 104 -11.24 -3.86 10.65
CA ILE A 104 -9.94 -3.19 10.78
C ILE A 104 -9.51 -2.82 9.38
N TYR A 105 -9.22 -1.53 9.17
CA TYR A 105 -8.57 -0.99 7.98
C TYR A 105 -7.39 -0.15 8.43
N PHE A 106 -6.27 -0.19 7.70
CA PHE A 106 -5.14 0.67 8.02
C PHE A 106 -4.36 1.07 6.76
N SER A 107 -3.70 2.23 6.81
CA SER A 107 -2.81 2.69 5.75
C SER A 107 -1.39 2.92 6.26
N VAL A 108 -0.42 2.72 5.37
CA VAL A 108 1.00 2.99 5.60
C VAL A 108 1.52 3.82 4.42
N SER A 109 1.75 5.10 4.67
CA SER A 109 2.08 6.11 3.65
C SER A 109 3.48 6.66 3.86
N SER A 110 4.36 6.55 2.86
CA SER A 110 5.71 7.11 2.94
C SER A 110 5.70 8.62 2.68
N LYS A 111 6.26 9.38 3.62
CA LYS A 111 6.42 10.83 3.49
C LYS A 111 7.42 11.19 2.39
N ILE A 112 8.51 10.44 2.28
CA ILE A 112 9.48 10.60 1.19
C ILE A 112 8.87 10.20 -0.16
N GLU A 113 8.06 9.13 -0.23
CA GLU A 113 7.35 8.76 -1.47
C GLU A 113 6.50 9.91 -1.97
N TYR A 114 5.68 10.50 -1.08
CA TYR A 114 4.83 11.63 -1.44
C TYR A 114 5.65 12.74 -2.10
N LEU A 115 6.76 13.17 -1.48
CA LEU A 115 7.63 14.20 -2.05
C LEU A 115 8.21 13.79 -3.42
N VAL A 116 8.67 12.55 -3.56
CA VAL A 116 9.19 12.02 -4.84
C VAL A 116 8.10 12.02 -5.92
N LEU A 117 6.86 11.65 -5.60
CA LEU A 117 5.76 11.68 -6.54
C LEU A 117 5.48 13.09 -7.06
N GLN A 118 5.57 14.10 -6.20
CA GLN A 118 5.34 15.51 -6.54
C GLN A 118 6.48 16.08 -7.39
N VAL A 119 7.74 15.77 -7.02
CA VAL A 119 8.93 16.19 -7.79
C VAL A 119 8.93 15.57 -9.17
N PHE A 120 8.58 14.29 -9.30
CA PHE A 120 8.63 13.55 -10.56
C PHE A 120 7.25 13.32 -11.20
N GLN A 121 6.27 14.21 -10.95
CA GLN A 121 4.91 14.05 -11.45
C GLN A 121 4.80 14.05 -12.99
N LYS A 122 5.76 14.70 -13.68
CA LYS A 122 5.85 14.74 -15.15
C LYS A 122 6.22 13.37 -15.74
N TYR A 123 6.90 12.51 -14.98
CA TYR A 123 7.26 11.16 -15.42
C TYR A 123 6.04 10.23 -15.36
N ARG A 124 5.68 9.67 -16.52
CA ARG A 124 4.55 8.75 -16.68
C ARG A 124 5.02 7.42 -17.25
N ASN A 125 4.29 6.36 -16.91
CA ASN A 125 4.55 5.04 -17.47
C ASN A 125 4.41 5.09 -19.00
N SER A 126 5.33 4.45 -19.69
CA SER A 126 5.33 4.29 -21.14
C SER A 126 5.83 2.89 -21.48
N PHE A 127 5.81 2.54 -22.77
CA PHE A 127 6.34 1.26 -23.22
C PHE A 127 7.83 1.06 -22.86
N LEU A 128 8.62 2.15 -22.83
CA LEU A 128 10.06 2.12 -22.58
C LEU A 128 10.44 2.43 -21.12
N ILE A 129 9.56 3.08 -20.37
CA ILE A 129 9.85 3.61 -19.03
C ILE A 129 8.76 3.18 -18.05
N ASP A 130 9.14 2.43 -17.02
CA ASP A 130 8.31 2.20 -15.83
C ASP A 130 8.59 3.33 -14.81
N ALA A 131 7.78 4.38 -14.89
CA ALA A 131 7.93 5.56 -14.04
C ALA A 131 7.62 5.26 -12.57
N ASP A 132 6.77 4.28 -12.28
CA ASP A 132 6.50 3.90 -10.89
C ASP A 132 7.70 3.16 -10.30
N LEU A 133 8.35 2.28 -11.07
CA LEU A 133 9.59 1.61 -10.64
C LEU A 133 10.72 2.62 -10.42
N LEU A 134 10.82 3.63 -11.29
CA LEU A 134 11.78 4.73 -11.14
C LEU A 134 11.56 5.46 -9.81
N LYS A 135 10.33 5.94 -9.56
CA LYS A 135 9.98 6.68 -8.34
C LYS A 135 10.10 5.81 -7.09
N TYR A 136 9.73 4.53 -7.17
CA TYR A 136 9.95 3.55 -6.11
C TYR A 136 11.44 3.42 -5.77
N SER A 137 12.29 3.28 -6.78
CA SER A 137 13.73 3.07 -6.60
C SER A 137 14.41 4.31 -6.00
N ILE A 138 14.01 5.51 -6.44
CA ILE A 138 14.45 6.78 -5.84
C ILE A 138 14.00 6.86 -4.38
N THR A 139 12.72 6.62 -4.11
CA THR A 139 12.15 6.64 -2.75
C THR A 139 12.90 5.68 -1.84
N LYS A 140 13.08 4.42 -2.27
CA LYS A 140 13.78 3.40 -1.51
C LYS A 140 15.21 3.81 -1.18
N ALA A 141 15.94 4.40 -2.13
CA ALA A 141 17.29 4.89 -1.88
C ALA A 141 17.28 6.03 -0.84
N LEU A 142 16.39 7.00 -0.96
CA LEU A 142 16.30 8.13 -0.02
C LEU A 142 15.90 7.68 1.39
N VAL A 143 14.97 6.73 1.52
CA VAL A 143 14.54 6.17 2.83
C VAL A 143 15.66 5.34 3.47
N MET A 144 16.35 4.50 2.68
CA MET A 144 17.38 3.60 3.17
C MET A 144 18.67 4.32 3.58
N TYR A 145 19.13 5.28 2.76
CA TYR A 145 20.39 5.97 2.96
C TYR A 145 20.27 7.29 3.73
N ARG A 146 19.07 7.88 3.79
CA ARG A 146 18.79 9.19 4.40
C ARG A 146 19.84 10.26 4.08
N PRO A 147 20.14 10.54 2.79
CA PRO A 147 21.11 11.55 2.41
C PRO A 147 20.59 12.94 2.79
N LYS A 148 21.01 13.44 3.96
CA LYS A 148 20.48 14.66 4.57
C LYS A 148 20.57 15.88 3.66
N GLU A 149 21.67 16.02 2.93
CA GLU A 149 21.86 17.16 2.01
C GLU A 149 20.86 17.14 0.85
N ILE A 150 20.57 15.97 0.26
CA ILE A 150 19.55 15.86 -0.81
C ILE A 150 18.17 16.22 -0.27
N ILE A 151 17.82 15.72 0.93
CA ILE A 151 16.54 16.03 1.54
C ILE A 151 16.45 17.54 1.88
N LYS A 152 17.57 18.18 2.21
CA LYS A 152 17.65 19.64 2.41
C LYS A 152 17.45 20.40 1.10
N CYS A 153 18.13 20.00 0.03
CA CYS A 153 18.03 20.62 -1.30
C CYS A 153 16.60 20.66 -1.83
N LEU A 154 15.79 19.63 -1.53
CA LEU A 154 14.38 19.58 -1.91
C LEU A 154 13.58 20.80 -1.42
N TYR A 155 13.92 21.37 -0.26
CA TYR A 155 13.21 22.52 0.32
C TYR A 155 13.89 23.85 0.04
N GLU A 156 15.22 23.89 0.00
CA GLU A 156 15.98 25.15 -0.08
C GLU A 156 16.32 25.55 -1.52
N SER A 157 16.66 24.57 -2.37
CA SER A 157 17.11 24.80 -3.74
C SER A 157 16.62 23.69 -4.68
N PRO A 158 15.32 23.63 -5.03
CA PRO A 158 14.79 22.60 -5.92
C PRO A 158 15.52 22.51 -7.26
N LYS A 159 16.06 23.63 -7.76
CA LYS A 159 16.85 23.68 -9.00
C LYS A 159 18.14 22.86 -8.95
N ASP A 160 18.75 22.74 -7.78
CA ASP A 160 19.99 21.99 -7.58
C ASP A 160 19.73 20.53 -7.15
N PHE A 161 18.49 20.24 -6.73
CA PHE A 161 18.08 18.92 -6.23
C PHE A 161 18.39 17.80 -7.22
N LEU A 162 18.11 18.00 -8.52
CA LEU A 162 18.32 16.97 -9.52
C LEU A 162 19.80 16.61 -9.67
N GLU A 163 20.69 17.60 -9.69
CA GLU A 163 22.12 17.39 -9.83
C GLU A 163 22.72 16.72 -8.58
N GLU A 164 22.32 17.14 -7.38
CA GLU A 164 22.74 16.49 -6.14
C GLU A 164 22.20 15.05 -6.03
N LEU A 165 20.97 14.80 -6.51
CA LEU A 165 20.41 13.46 -6.58
C LEU A 165 21.19 12.55 -7.55
N LYS A 166 21.54 13.06 -8.75
CA LYS A 166 22.36 12.33 -9.73
C LYS A 166 23.74 12.01 -9.15
N LYS A 167 24.39 13.00 -8.53
CA LYS A 167 25.69 12.82 -7.87
C LYS A 167 25.63 11.75 -6.80
N PHE A 168 24.61 11.76 -5.95
CA PHE A 168 24.39 10.72 -4.96
C PHE A 168 24.31 9.32 -5.58
N PHE A 169 23.55 9.14 -6.66
CA PHE A 169 23.49 7.83 -7.33
C PHE A 169 24.84 7.41 -7.94
N GLN A 170 25.61 8.35 -8.51
CA GLN A 170 26.96 8.08 -9.01
C GLN A 170 27.91 7.63 -7.89
N GLU A 171 27.92 8.35 -6.77
CA GLU A 171 28.72 7.99 -5.58
C GLU A 171 28.33 6.62 -5.02
N ARG A 172 27.02 6.32 -4.99
CA ARG A 172 26.52 5.01 -4.56
C ARG A 172 26.94 3.89 -5.51
N ILE A 173 26.89 4.09 -6.82
CA ILE A 173 27.38 3.11 -7.80
C ILE A 173 28.87 2.83 -7.59
N GLU A 174 29.68 3.86 -7.30
CA GLU A 174 31.10 3.67 -7.00
C GLU A 174 31.29 2.85 -5.72
N CYS A 175 30.59 3.20 -4.65
CA CYS A 175 30.63 2.47 -3.38
C CYS A 175 30.23 0.99 -3.55
N ASN A 176 29.24 0.72 -4.40
CA ASN A 176 28.72 -0.63 -4.65
C ASN A 176 29.75 -1.56 -5.32
N LYS A 177 30.81 -1.03 -5.97
CA LYS A 177 31.90 -1.85 -6.53
C LYS A 177 32.66 -2.65 -5.47
N ASN A 178 32.59 -2.25 -4.20
CA ASN A 178 33.19 -3.00 -3.09
C ASN A 178 32.45 -4.32 -2.79
N ASN A 179 31.19 -4.47 -3.22
CA ASN A 179 30.45 -5.72 -3.10
C ASN A 179 29.46 -5.90 -4.27
N PRO A 180 29.97 -6.18 -5.48
CA PRO A 180 29.16 -6.16 -6.70
C PRO A 180 28.08 -7.25 -6.70
N ARG A 181 28.35 -8.41 -6.06
CA ARG A 181 27.37 -9.50 -5.98
C ARG A 181 26.15 -9.13 -5.14
N LEU A 182 26.36 -8.47 -4.00
CA LEU A 182 25.25 -8.03 -3.15
C LEU A 182 24.48 -6.87 -3.79
N LYS A 183 25.21 -5.96 -4.47
CA LYS A 183 24.68 -4.67 -4.94
C LYS A 183 24.25 -4.63 -6.40
N GLN A 184 24.35 -5.72 -7.15
CA GLN A 184 24.05 -5.76 -8.58
C GLN A 184 22.72 -5.09 -8.95
N ARG A 185 21.60 -5.52 -8.34
CA ARG A 185 20.27 -4.96 -8.66
C ARG A 185 20.12 -3.49 -8.28
N GLU A 186 20.77 -3.07 -7.20
CA GLU A 186 20.77 -1.67 -6.77
C GLU A 186 21.54 -0.80 -7.78
N THR A 187 22.71 -1.26 -8.21
CA THR A 187 23.52 -0.60 -9.23
C THR A 187 22.79 -0.49 -10.57
N GLU A 188 22.13 -1.56 -11.02
CA GLU A 188 21.32 -1.55 -12.24
C GLU A 188 20.18 -0.52 -12.16
N ALA A 189 19.48 -0.45 -11.02
CA ALA A 189 18.42 0.52 -10.80
C ALA A 189 18.96 1.97 -10.81
N PHE A 190 20.10 2.23 -10.17
CA PHE A 190 20.71 3.55 -10.13
C PHE A 190 21.21 4.00 -11.50
N GLN A 191 21.76 3.08 -12.31
CA GLN A 191 22.14 3.37 -13.69
C GLN A 191 20.93 3.73 -14.55
N GLN A 192 19.82 3.00 -14.41
CA GLN A 192 18.57 3.33 -15.10
C GLN A 192 18.02 4.70 -14.67
N ILE A 193 18.06 5.02 -13.37
CA ILE A 193 17.67 6.34 -12.87
C ILE A 193 18.51 7.43 -13.54
N LEU A 194 19.83 7.30 -13.56
CA LEU A 194 20.73 8.28 -14.18
C LEU A 194 20.51 8.44 -15.69
N PHE A 195 20.10 7.36 -16.37
CA PHE A 195 19.80 7.39 -17.81
C PHE A 195 18.47 8.09 -18.11
N ILE A 196 17.47 7.94 -17.24
CA ILE A 196 16.11 8.43 -17.47
C ILE A 196 15.91 9.86 -16.95
N LEU A 197 16.53 10.22 -15.82
CA LEU A 197 16.28 11.50 -15.17
C LEU A 197 16.94 12.67 -15.89
N ASP A 198 16.12 13.58 -16.40
CA ASP A 198 16.51 14.79 -17.13
C ASP A 198 15.97 16.09 -16.53
N ASP A 199 14.83 16.06 -15.83
CA ASP A 199 14.18 17.25 -15.27
C ASP A 199 13.35 16.91 -14.00
N ILE A 200 12.79 17.94 -13.37
CA ILE A 200 11.81 17.85 -12.27
C ILE A 200 10.57 18.69 -12.56
N SER A 201 9.57 18.60 -11.68
CA SER A 201 8.40 19.48 -11.69
C SER A 201 8.80 20.93 -11.37
N ASP A 202 8.19 21.90 -12.07
CA ASP A 202 8.54 23.33 -11.92
C ASP A 202 8.10 23.91 -10.55
N ALA A 203 7.03 23.36 -9.98
CA ALA A 203 6.45 23.76 -8.69
C ALA A 203 5.89 22.52 -7.96
N PRO A 204 6.73 21.71 -7.28
CA PRO A 204 6.25 20.56 -6.53
C PRO A 204 5.42 20.99 -5.32
N GLU A 205 4.27 20.35 -5.11
CA GLU A 205 3.47 20.54 -3.90
C GLU A 205 4.11 19.75 -2.75
N ILE A 206 4.58 20.45 -1.71
CA ILE A 206 5.34 19.83 -0.61
C ILE A 206 4.53 19.73 0.70
N ASP A 207 3.35 20.32 0.75
CA ASP A 207 2.45 20.20 1.89
C ASP A 207 1.88 18.78 1.97
N TRP A 208 1.85 18.20 3.17
CA TRP A 208 1.40 16.82 3.36
C TRP A 208 -0.08 16.65 3.02
N ASP A 209 -0.36 15.56 2.31
CA ASP A 209 -1.68 15.15 1.88
C ASP A 209 -2.21 13.95 2.70
N TYR A 210 -3.44 14.09 3.23
CA TYR A 210 -4.13 13.08 4.02
C TYR A 210 -5.08 12.21 3.18
N HIS A 211 -5.30 12.52 1.90
CA HIS A 211 -6.29 11.84 1.05
C HIS A 211 -6.02 10.33 0.90
N MET A 212 -4.76 9.91 0.87
CA MET A 212 -4.39 8.51 0.61
C MET A 212 -5.06 7.52 1.58
N SER A 213 -5.15 7.86 2.86
CA SER A 213 -5.76 7.01 3.88
C SER A 213 -7.25 6.79 3.62
N PHE A 214 -7.95 7.83 3.17
CA PHE A 214 -9.39 7.77 2.88
C PHE A 214 -9.69 7.19 1.50
N ASP A 215 -8.81 7.38 0.52
CA ASP A 215 -8.92 6.76 -0.80
C ASP A 215 -8.90 5.22 -0.69
N GLY A 216 -8.01 4.66 0.14
CA GLY A 216 -8.02 3.22 0.43
C GLY A 216 -9.26 2.77 1.22
N PHE A 217 -9.70 3.57 2.21
CA PHE A 217 -10.87 3.23 3.01
C PHE A 217 -12.16 3.23 2.19
N LYS A 218 -12.32 4.17 1.25
CA LYS A 218 -13.44 4.18 0.31
C LYS A 218 -13.49 2.91 -0.54
N LYS A 219 -12.33 2.42 -0.99
CA LYS A 219 -12.23 1.15 -1.72
C LYS A 219 -12.57 -0.04 -0.82
N TYR A 220 -12.14 -0.01 0.44
CA TYR A 220 -12.51 -1.03 1.44
C TYR A 220 -14.02 -1.09 1.67
N LEU A 221 -14.68 0.06 1.88
CA LEU A 221 -16.13 0.13 2.03
C LEU A 221 -16.87 -0.42 0.81
N ALA A 222 -16.42 -0.07 -0.40
CA ALA A 222 -16.98 -0.58 -1.65
C ALA A 222 -16.81 -2.10 -1.79
N GLU A 223 -15.63 -2.63 -1.46
CA GLU A 223 -15.36 -4.07 -1.47
C GLU A 223 -16.24 -4.84 -0.47
N LYS A 224 -16.53 -4.23 0.68
CA LYS A 224 -17.37 -4.81 1.74
C LYS A 224 -18.87 -4.55 1.56
N ASP A 225 -19.28 -3.86 0.49
CA ASP A 225 -20.66 -3.43 0.26
C ASP A 225 -21.25 -2.62 1.44
N ILE A 226 -20.42 -1.78 2.07
CA ILE A 226 -20.82 -0.92 3.18
C ILE A 226 -21.10 0.48 2.66
N SER A 227 -22.38 0.82 2.55
CA SER A 227 -22.86 2.14 2.13
C SER A 227 -23.46 2.96 3.27
N ASN A 228 -23.98 2.30 4.32
CA ASN A 228 -24.59 2.94 5.47
C ASN A 228 -23.63 2.93 6.67
N TYR A 229 -22.91 4.03 6.87
CA TYR A 229 -21.89 4.15 7.91
C TYR A 229 -21.79 5.59 8.45
N ASN A 230 -21.11 5.72 9.59
CA ASN A 230 -20.57 6.96 10.13
C ASN A 230 -19.09 6.79 10.48
N LEU A 231 -18.27 7.79 10.15
CA LEU A 231 -16.84 7.81 10.42
C LEU A 231 -16.52 8.96 11.40
N ILE A 232 -16.11 8.61 12.61
CA ILE A 232 -15.63 9.55 13.61
C ILE A 232 -14.10 9.63 13.53
N ILE A 233 -13.58 10.84 13.34
CA ILE A 233 -12.14 11.13 13.23
C ILE A 233 -11.69 11.81 14.52
N ASP A 234 -10.56 11.38 15.10
CA ASP A 234 -10.01 12.09 16.26
C ASP A 234 -9.71 13.55 15.91
N LYS A 235 -10.17 14.46 16.78
CA LYS A 235 -10.12 15.90 16.49
C LYS A 235 -8.68 16.41 16.52
N GLU A 236 -8.17 16.80 15.35
CA GLU A 236 -6.90 17.51 15.24
C GLU A 236 -7.07 19.01 14.93
N GLY A 237 -6.30 19.87 15.59
CA GLY A 237 -6.21 21.30 15.27
C GLY A 237 -6.87 22.21 16.30
N LYS A 238 -7.27 23.42 15.87
CA LYS A 238 -7.94 24.38 16.75
C LYS A 238 -9.42 24.03 16.89
N ASP A 239 -9.96 24.35 18.06
CA ASP A 239 -11.41 24.32 18.30
C ASP A 239 -12.13 25.16 17.24
N GLU A 240 -13.31 24.71 16.81
CA GLU A 240 -14.17 25.34 15.78
C GLU A 240 -13.71 25.25 14.32
N GLU A 241 -12.46 24.87 14.01
CA GLU A 241 -11.97 24.68 12.63
C GLU A 241 -11.96 23.21 12.22
N LYS A 242 -12.49 22.86 11.04
CA LYS A 242 -12.37 21.50 10.48
C LYS A 242 -10.89 21.16 10.22
N SER A 243 -10.41 20.01 10.70
CA SER A 243 -9.04 19.56 10.45
C SER A 243 -8.79 19.31 8.96
N LYS A 244 -7.50 19.24 8.59
CA LYS A 244 -7.10 18.79 7.24
C LYS A 244 -7.53 17.35 6.98
N THR A 245 -7.53 16.52 8.02
CA THR A 245 -7.93 15.10 7.97
C THR A 245 -9.42 14.94 7.63
N LEU A 246 -10.31 15.67 8.31
CA LEU A 246 -11.75 15.66 8.00
C LEU A 246 -12.06 16.24 6.61
N LYS A 247 -11.34 17.30 6.21
CA LYS A 247 -11.48 17.87 4.85
C LYS A 247 -11.14 16.83 3.78
N ALA A 248 -9.99 16.16 3.92
CA ALA A 248 -9.56 15.11 2.98
C ALA A 248 -10.57 13.95 2.90
N ALA A 249 -11.13 13.50 4.04
CA ALA A 249 -12.16 12.46 4.05
C ALA A 249 -13.40 12.87 3.22
N ARG A 250 -13.89 14.10 3.41
CA ARG A 250 -15.05 14.63 2.69
C ARG A 250 -14.75 14.89 1.21
N GLU A 251 -13.56 15.33 0.87
CA GLU A 251 -13.11 15.55 -0.52
C GLU A 251 -13.01 14.24 -1.32
N ILE A 252 -12.61 13.13 -0.68
CA ILE A 252 -12.70 11.77 -1.27
C ILE A 252 -14.16 11.28 -1.44
N GLY A 253 -15.12 11.95 -0.81
CA GLY A 253 -16.55 11.62 -0.86
C GLY A 253 -17.04 10.77 0.30
N LEU A 254 -16.30 10.72 1.43
CA LEU A 254 -16.78 10.12 2.67
C LEU A 254 -17.60 11.15 3.46
N TYR A 255 -18.76 11.54 2.93
CA TYR A 255 -19.55 12.66 3.48
C TYR A 255 -20.09 12.42 4.89
N ASN A 256 -20.34 11.15 5.25
CA ASN A 256 -20.74 10.73 6.60
C ASN A 256 -19.51 10.61 7.51
N SER A 257 -18.80 11.72 7.67
CA SER A 257 -17.64 11.84 8.56
C SER A 257 -17.75 13.08 9.42
N ASP A 258 -17.40 12.94 10.69
CA ASP A 258 -17.35 14.01 11.69
C ASP A 258 -16.12 13.84 12.60
N GLU A 259 -15.84 14.88 13.39
CA GLU A 259 -14.75 14.88 14.35
C GLU A 259 -15.29 14.79 15.77
N ALA A 260 -14.55 14.12 16.65
CA ALA A 260 -14.88 14.09 18.07
C ALA A 260 -13.63 14.02 18.95
N ASP A 261 -13.81 14.35 20.23
CA ASP A 261 -12.78 14.17 21.25
C ASP A 261 -12.75 12.72 21.72
N SER A 262 -11.57 12.11 21.69
CA SER A 262 -11.31 10.77 22.20
C SER A 262 -11.82 10.50 23.63
N THR A 263 -11.95 11.51 24.50
CA THR A 263 -12.48 11.37 25.86
C THR A 263 -13.94 10.89 25.87
N GLU A 264 -14.74 11.31 24.88
CA GLU A 264 -16.15 10.95 24.74
C GLU A 264 -16.36 9.67 23.90
N TYR A 265 -15.39 9.30 23.06
CA TYR A 265 -15.52 8.21 22.08
C TYR A 265 -14.44 7.13 22.29
N PRO A 266 -14.74 6.03 23.02
CA PRO A 266 -13.78 4.96 23.26
C PRO A 266 -13.27 4.28 21.98
N GLY A 267 -14.07 4.29 20.90
CA GLY A 267 -13.65 3.78 19.59
C GLY A 267 -12.41 4.50 19.03
N LEU A 268 -12.26 5.81 19.29
CA LEU A 268 -11.05 6.56 18.93
C LEU A 268 -9.83 6.05 19.71
N ARG A 269 -9.99 5.79 21.01
CA ARG A 269 -8.90 5.23 21.85
C ARG A 269 -8.50 3.81 21.43
N ILE A 270 -9.45 3.01 20.93
CA ILE A 270 -9.15 1.70 20.31
C ILE A 270 -8.35 1.88 19.02
N ALA A 271 -8.74 2.83 18.16
CA ALA A 271 -8.02 3.15 16.93
C ALA A 271 -6.59 3.65 17.22
N ASP A 272 -6.40 4.58 18.17
CA ASP A 272 -5.09 5.06 18.64
C ASP A 272 -4.18 3.89 19.08
N MET A 273 -4.69 3.06 19.99
CA MET A 273 -3.94 1.93 20.53
C MET A 273 -3.46 0.98 19.42
N MET A 274 -4.32 0.67 18.45
CA MET A 274 -3.95 -0.19 17.33
C MET A 274 -2.99 0.51 16.35
N ALA A 275 -3.23 1.78 16.00
CA ALA A 275 -2.34 2.59 15.15
C ALA A 275 -0.93 2.66 15.75
N GLY A 276 -0.86 2.95 17.05
CA GLY A 276 0.38 3.11 17.78
C GLY A 276 1.11 1.81 18.10
N ILE A 277 0.45 0.65 18.14
CA ILE A 277 1.14 -0.65 18.24
C ILE A 277 1.74 -1.02 16.88
N ILE A 278 0.96 -0.91 15.80
CA ILE A 278 1.42 -1.23 14.44
C ILE A 278 2.57 -0.30 14.02
N SER A 279 2.45 1.00 14.25
CA SER A 279 3.50 1.97 13.89
C SER A 279 4.82 1.70 14.60
N LYS A 280 4.78 1.33 15.89
CA LYS A 280 6.00 1.01 16.66
C LYS A 280 6.66 -0.29 16.19
N LEU A 281 5.88 -1.28 15.78
CA LEU A 281 6.39 -2.52 15.16
C LEU A 281 7.04 -2.22 13.80
N LEU A 282 6.34 -1.49 12.93
CA LEU A 282 6.84 -1.07 11.63
C LEU A 282 8.15 -0.27 11.75
N LYS A 283 8.18 0.69 12.68
CA LYS A 283 9.36 1.52 12.96
C LYS A 283 10.52 0.70 13.52
N GLY A 284 10.26 -0.22 14.45
CA GLY A 284 11.29 -1.13 14.96
C GLY A 284 11.90 -1.99 13.85
N LEU A 285 11.06 -2.51 12.97
CA LEU A 285 11.47 -3.32 11.81
C LEU A 285 12.32 -2.50 10.84
N CYS A 286 11.86 -1.30 10.49
CA CYS A 286 12.58 -0.35 9.64
C CYS A 286 13.94 0.02 10.23
N ASP A 287 13.99 0.42 11.51
CA ASP A 287 15.24 0.79 12.19
C ASP A 287 16.23 -0.39 12.27
N SER A 288 15.73 -1.62 12.40
CA SER A 288 16.56 -2.84 12.42
C SER A 288 17.14 -3.20 11.06
N LEU A 289 16.49 -2.80 9.96
CA LEU A 289 16.90 -3.11 8.59
C LEU A 289 17.57 -1.93 7.87
N ARG A 290 17.60 -0.75 8.48
CA ARG A 290 18.27 0.44 7.93
C ARG A 290 19.77 0.39 8.16
N TYR A 291 20.53 0.89 7.19
CA TYR A 291 21.95 1.20 7.35
C TYR A 291 22.16 2.42 8.27
N GLN A 292 23.11 2.32 9.20
CA GLN A 292 23.49 3.39 10.11
C GLN A 292 24.74 4.14 9.63
N SER A 293 25.48 3.59 8.66
CA SER A 293 26.64 4.23 8.04
C SER A 293 26.80 3.84 6.56
N LEU A 294 27.64 4.57 5.84
CA LEU A 294 28.01 4.24 4.46
C LEU A 294 28.73 2.89 4.37
N ASP A 295 29.61 2.57 5.32
CA ASP A 295 30.34 1.28 5.32
C ASP A 295 29.41 0.10 5.58
N GLU A 296 28.37 0.29 6.39
CA GLU A 296 27.37 -0.76 6.61
C GLU A 296 26.61 -1.09 5.33
N SER A 297 26.44 -0.10 4.44
CA SER A 297 25.64 -0.27 3.25
C SER A 297 26.16 -1.30 2.25
N ILE A 298 27.45 -1.63 2.26
CA ILE A 298 28.04 -2.67 1.39
C ILE A 298 27.90 -4.08 1.98
N ASN A 299 27.30 -4.19 3.16
CA ASN A 299 27.07 -5.45 3.86
C ASN A 299 25.59 -5.82 3.85
N LYS A 300 25.34 -7.13 3.95
CA LYS A 300 23.97 -7.65 4.07
C LYS A 300 23.42 -7.27 5.44
N LYS A 301 22.23 -6.69 5.47
CA LYS A 301 21.50 -6.35 6.69
C LYS A 301 20.35 -7.35 6.88
N ILE A 302 20.29 -7.99 8.03
CA ILE A 302 19.24 -8.93 8.43
C ILE A 302 18.74 -8.57 9.82
N LEU A 303 17.59 -9.12 10.22
CA LEU A 303 17.12 -8.96 11.59
C LEU A 303 18.06 -9.67 12.57
N ASP A 304 18.38 -8.96 13.64
CA ASP A 304 19.14 -9.48 14.77
C ASP A 304 18.40 -10.62 15.46
N THR A 305 19.15 -11.57 16.03
CA THR A 305 18.61 -12.72 16.78
C THR A 305 17.62 -12.30 17.87
N GLY A 306 17.77 -11.09 18.44
CA GLY A 306 16.85 -10.52 19.41
C GLY A 306 15.38 -10.46 18.97
N TRP A 307 15.09 -10.39 17.67
CA TRP A 307 13.71 -10.44 17.13
C TRP A 307 13.02 -11.78 17.36
N PHE A 308 13.80 -12.86 17.52
CA PHE A 308 13.34 -14.23 17.61
C PHE A 308 13.46 -14.80 19.03
N CYS A 309 14.06 -14.04 19.96
CA CYS A 309 14.12 -14.35 21.39
C CYS A 309 12.78 -14.10 22.09
N LEU A 310 11.76 -14.90 21.74
CA LEU A 310 10.40 -14.79 22.22
C LEU A 310 10.13 -15.76 23.39
N ASN A 311 9.10 -15.45 24.18
CA ASN A 311 8.38 -16.45 24.98
C ASN A 311 6.97 -16.68 24.39
N GLU A 312 6.25 -17.67 24.93
CA GLU A 312 4.93 -18.06 24.40
C GLU A 312 3.90 -16.92 24.41
N VAL A 313 3.97 -16.01 25.38
CA VAL A 313 3.09 -14.83 25.40
C VAL A 313 3.40 -13.93 24.21
N GLN A 314 4.68 -13.63 23.96
CA GLN A 314 5.11 -12.74 22.88
C GLN A 314 4.88 -13.36 21.49
N LEU A 315 5.10 -14.66 21.32
CA LEU A 315 4.72 -15.39 20.09
C LEU A 315 3.19 -15.34 19.92
N GLY A 316 2.44 -15.54 21.00
CA GLY A 316 0.98 -15.39 21.02
C GLY A 316 0.49 -14.01 20.57
N LEU A 317 1.22 -12.93 20.88
CA LEU A 317 0.90 -11.59 20.38
C LEU A 317 0.98 -11.51 18.85
N TYR A 318 2.04 -12.06 18.26
CA TYR A 318 2.18 -12.10 16.79
C TYR A 318 1.07 -12.93 16.15
N LYS A 319 0.71 -14.09 16.71
CA LYS A 319 -0.38 -14.94 16.21
C LYS A 319 -1.75 -14.24 16.29
N LYS A 320 -2.03 -13.53 17.39
CA LYS A 320 -3.24 -12.71 17.52
C LYS A 320 -3.26 -11.60 16.47
N LEU A 321 -2.18 -10.84 16.35
CA LEU A 321 -2.10 -9.76 15.38
C LEU A 321 -2.20 -10.27 13.93
N TYR A 322 -1.58 -11.41 13.62
CA TYR A 322 -1.73 -12.11 12.35
C TYR A 322 -3.20 -12.43 12.07
N ARG A 323 -3.91 -13.03 13.04
CA ARG A 323 -5.33 -13.35 12.89
C ARG A 323 -6.18 -12.10 12.62
N LEU A 324 -5.93 -11.01 13.37
CA LEU A 324 -6.64 -9.75 13.20
C LEU A 324 -6.40 -9.12 11.83
N ILE A 325 -5.16 -9.14 11.34
CA ILE A 325 -4.77 -8.44 10.11
C ILE A 325 -4.99 -9.32 8.87
N CYS A 326 -4.54 -10.58 8.90
CA CYS A 326 -4.46 -11.46 7.73
C CYS A 326 -5.64 -12.42 7.57
N GLU A 327 -6.32 -12.85 8.66
CA GLU A 327 -7.36 -13.89 8.57
C GLU A 327 -8.78 -13.32 8.67
N TRP A 328 -9.05 -12.50 9.68
CA TRP A 328 -10.39 -11.97 9.92
C TRP A 328 -10.74 -10.84 8.98
N GLN A 329 -12.03 -10.71 8.63
CA GLN A 329 -12.52 -9.68 7.71
C GLN A 329 -11.67 -9.55 6.44
N PRO A 330 -11.43 -10.64 5.68
CA PRO A 330 -10.55 -10.60 4.51
C PRO A 330 -11.04 -9.55 3.52
N ALA A 331 -10.13 -8.70 3.06
CA ALA A 331 -10.38 -7.68 2.06
C ALA A 331 -9.06 -7.33 1.38
N TRP A 332 -9.09 -7.12 0.07
CA TRP A 332 -7.96 -6.64 -0.71
C TRP A 332 -7.50 -5.26 -0.22
N TYR A 333 -8.45 -4.36 0.05
CA TYR A 333 -8.15 -2.99 0.50
C TYR A 333 -8.02 -2.86 2.02
N LYS A 334 -7.88 -3.96 2.76
CA LYS A 334 -7.75 -3.93 4.22
C LYS A 334 -6.52 -3.16 4.71
N SER A 335 -5.41 -3.30 3.98
CA SER A 335 -4.19 -2.54 4.21
C SER A 335 -3.84 -1.76 2.95
N TYR A 336 -3.61 -0.45 3.08
CA TYR A 336 -3.39 0.42 1.93
C TYR A 336 -2.04 1.13 1.97
N SER A 337 -1.39 1.25 0.81
CA SER A 337 -0.08 1.90 0.69
C SER A 337 0.17 2.37 -0.74
N GLY A 338 1.00 3.41 -0.87
CA GLY A 338 1.51 3.95 -2.13
C GLY A 338 2.41 2.98 -2.91
N ILE A 339 3.15 3.49 -3.89
CA ILE A 339 4.11 2.70 -4.68
C ILE A 339 5.28 2.21 -3.83
N TYR A 340 5.66 2.91 -2.76
CA TYR A 340 6.66 2.46 -1.80
C TYR A 340 5.97 1.84 -0.58
N SER A 341 6.01 0.52 -0.51
CA SER A 341 5.23 -0.28 0.45
C SER A 341 6.08 -1.33 1.17
N ASP A 342 7.41 -1.15 1.18
CA ASP A 342 8.35 -2.12 1.74
C ASP A 342 8.03 -2.45 3.20
N ASP A 343 7.86 -1.45 4.07
CA ASP A 343 7.59 -1.68 5.49
C ASP A 343 6.27 -2.42 5.71
N LEU A 344 5.22 -2.12 4.94
CA LEU A 344 3.94 -2.84 5.00
C LEU A 344 4.10 -4.30 4.59
N VAL A 345 4.81 -4.56 3.48
CA VAL A 345 5.07 -5.92 2.99
C VAL A 345 5.93 -6.71 3.97
N LEU A 346 6.96 -6.07 4.54
CA LEU A 346 7.84 -6.67 5.55
C LEU A 346 7.11 -6.96 6.86
N PHE A 347 6.19 -6.08 7.29
CA PHE A 347 5.34 -6.33 8.45
C PHE A 347 4.41 -7.53 8.22
N ASN A 348 3.73 -7.59 7.08
CA ASN A 348 2.91 -8.75 6.72
C ASN A 348 3.77 -10.03 6.63
N ALA A 349 4.99 -9.95 6.09
CA ALA A 349 5.92 -11.07 6.06
C ALA A 349 6.32 -11.49 7.48
N LEU A 350 6.58 -10.56 8.40
CA LEU A 350 6.91 -10.86 9.79
C LEU A 350 5.75 -11.57 10.49
N LEU A 351 4.50 -11.12 10.30
CA LEU A 351 3.33 -11.78 10.88
C LEU A 351 3.18 -13.21 10.38
N ASN A 352 3.28 -13.44 9.06
CA ASN A 352 3.24 -14.79 8.49
C ASN A 352 4.40 -15.66 9.00
N PHE A 353 5.61 -15.09 9.06
CA PHE A 353 6.80 -15.77 9.57
C PHE A 353 6.73 -16.05 11.07
N MET A 354 6.04 -15.26 11.89
CA MET A 354 5.87 -15.63 13.29
C MET A 354 4.73 -16.63 13.46
N ASN A 355 3.69 -16.55 12.63
CA ASN A 355 2.54 -17.43 12.71
C ASN A 355 2.83 -18.89 12.30
N HIS A 356 3.80 -19.14 11.42
CA HIS A 356 4.11 -20.51 10.98
C HIS A 356 4.71 -21.39 12.09
N PHE A 357 5.28 -20.80 13.15
CA PHE A 357 5.80 -21.56 14.28
C PHE A 357 4.68 -21.99 15.22
N GLU A 358 4.66 -23.26 15.63
CA GLU A 358 3.71 -23.79 16.60
C GLU A 358 4.06 -23.34 18.02
N SER A 359 5.35 -23.35 18.37
CA SER A 359 5.88 -22.98 19.69
C SER A 359 7.21 -22.22 19.58
N VAL A 360 7.64 -21.61 20.68
CA VAL A 360 8.95 -20.93 20.76
C VAL A 360 10.12 -21.92 20.63
N GLU A 361 9.95 -23.18 21.03
CA GLU A 361 10.99 -24.20 20.89
C GLU A 361 11.42 -24.39 19.43
N GLN A 362 10.48 -24.32 18.48
CA GLN A 362 10.79 -24.38 17.05
C GLN A 362 11.64 -23.19 16.58
N ILE A 363 11.46 -22.02 17.20
CA ILE A 363 12.25 -20.82 16.89
C ILE A 363 13.67 -20.94 17.47
N GLN A 364 13.75 -21.46 18.70
CA GLN A 364 15.02 -21.67 19.41
C GLN A 364 15.91 -22.69 18.70
N ASN A 365 15.31 -23.70 18.07
CA ASN A 365 16.00 -24.63 17.18
C ASN A 365 16.51 -23.90 15.93
N GLY A 366 17.76 -23.44 15.97
CA GLY A 366 18.38 -22.67 14.89
C GLY A 366 18.18 -21.16 15.02
N ILE A 367 18.07 -20.64 16.24
CA ILE A 367 17.84 -19.21 16.52
C ILE A 367 18.79 -18.27 15.74
N ASP A 368 20.06 -18.65 15.60
CA ASP A 368 21.09 -17.88 14.88
C ASP A 368 20.81 -17.77 13.37
N MET A 369 20.04 -18.69 12.80
CA MET A 369 19.67 -18.71 11.39
C MET A 369 18.32 -18.04 11.11
N GLN A 370 17.54 -17.69 12.14
CA GLN A 370 16.19 -17.15 11.95
C GLN A 370 16.20 -15.80 11.20
N GLY A 371 17.23 -14.97 11.43
CA GLY A 371 17.43 -13.74 10.66
C GLY A 371 17.64 -13.97 9.17
N GLU A 372 18.35 -15.05 8.80
CA GLU A 372 18.57 -15.44 7.40
C GLU A 372 17.30 -16.02 6.76
N TYR A 373 16.59 -16.89 7.48
CA TYR A 373 15.33 -17.48 7.03
C TYR A 373 14.26 -16.42 6.81
N PHE A 374 14.11 -15.49 7.77
CA PHE A 374 13.21 -14.36 7.60
C PHE A 374 13.62 -13.49 6.42
N ASN A 375 14.91 -13.17 6.26
CA ASN A 375 15.39 -12.35 5.13
C ASN A 375 15.07 -12.99 3.78
N ALA A 376 15.31 -14.30 3.62
CA ALA A 376 14.97 -15.03 2.41
C ALA A 376 13.45 -14.98 2.13
N PHE A 377 12.64 -15.27 3.14
CA PHE A 377 11.18 -15.22 3.04
C PHE A 377 10.67 -13.81 2.68
N ALA A 378 11.17 -12.78 3.37
CA ALA A 378 10.82 -11.39 3.13
C ALA A 378 11.18 -10.92 1.71
N CYS A 379 12.35 -11.32 1.19
CA CYS A 379 12.76 -11.01 -0.17
C CYS A 379 11.83 -11.65 -1.22
N GLU A 380 11.36 -12.88 -0.97
CA GLU A 380 10.38 -13.54 -1.82
C GLU A 380 9.03 -12.82 -1.79
N GLN A 381 8.56 -12.41 -0.60
CA GLN A 381 7.30 -11.65 -0.47
C GLN A 381 7.37 -10.31 -1.20
N LEU A 382 8.46 -9.56 -1.04
CA LEU A 382 8.71 -8.31 -1.77
C LEU A 382 8.72 -8.55 -3.29
N ALA A 383 9.45 -9.56 -3.76
CA ALA A 383 9.52 -9.88 -5.18
C ALA A 383 8.14 -10.24 -5.75
N ARG A 384 7.36 -11.06 -5.04
CA ARG A 384 6.00 -11.44 -5.43
C ARG A 384 5.08 -10.21 -5.50
N TYR A 385 5.11 -9.39 -4.46
CA TYR A 385 4.27 -8.19 -4.36
C TYR A 385 4.57 -7.18 -5.49
N PHE A 386 5.84 -6.85 -5.71
CA PHE A 386 6.19 -5.88 -6.76
C PHE A 386 6.08 -6.45 -8.18
N ASN A 387 6.20 -7.76 -8.36
CA ASN A 387 5.89 -8.38 -9.65
C ASN A 387 4.40 -8.24 -10.01
N GLN A 388 3.49 -8.31 -9.04
CA GLN A 388 2.07 -8.05 -9.27
C GLN A 388 1.82 -6.58 -9.65
N ARG A 389 2.51 -5.64 -8.99
CA ARG A 389 2.41 -4.20 -9.27
C ARG A 389 3.05 -3.73 -10.58
N LYS A 390 3.79 -4.60 -11.29
CA LYS A 390 4.24 -4.29 -12.66
C LYS A 390 3.05 -4.17 -13.63
N CYS A 391 1.96 -4.89 -13.36
CA CYS A 391 0.74 -4.75 -14.14
C CYS A 391 0.04 -3.45 -13.73
N LYS A 392 -0.03 -2.49 -14.65
CA LYS A 392 -0.68 -1.19 -14.45
C LYS A 392 -2.19 -1.23 -14.69
N LEU A 393 -2.73 -2.38 -15.09
CA LEU A 393 -4.16 -2.56 -15.23
C LEU A 393 -4.82 -2.63 -13.84
N PRO A 394 -5.93 -1.92 -13.62
CA PRO A 394 -6.66 -2.00 -12.37
C PRO A 394 -7.22 -3.42 -12.18
N ILE A 395 -7.03 -3.95 -10.98
CA ILE A 395 -7.67 -5.19 -10.54
C ILE A 395 -8.98 -4.80 -9.87
N GLU A 396 -10.09 -5.14 -10.49
CA GLU A 396 -11.43 -4.82 -9.98
C GLU A 396 -12.28 -6.09 -9.92
N PRO A 397 -13.10 -6.25 -8.86
CA PRO A 397 -14.06 -7.33 -8.80
C PRO A 397 -15.08 -7.19 -9.94
N VAL A 398 -15.39 -8.32 -10.59
CA VAL A 398 -16.41 -8.35 -11.63
C VAL A 398 -17.78 -8.35 -10.97
N ILE A 399 -18.53 -7.26 -11.16
CA ILE A 399 -19.92 -7.16 -10.70
C ILE A 399 -20.83 -7.74 -11.80
N PRO A 400 -21.57 -8.84 -11.54
CA PRO A 400 -22.48 -9.40 -12.52
C PRO A 400 -23.56 -8.40 -12.92
N PHE A 401 -23.78 -8.25 -14.22
CA PHE A 401 -24.91 -7.51 -14.77
C PHE A 401 -26.18 -8.39 -14.76
N ASP A 402 -26.00 -9.67 -15.09
CA ASP A 402 -27.01 -10.70 -14.97
C ASP A 402 -26.35 -12.06 -14.69
N LYS A 403 -27.13 -13.15 -14.70
CA LYS A 403 -26.64 -14.52 -14.43
C LYS A 403 -25.56 -15.02 -15.40
N LYS A 404 -25.39 -14.38 -16.56
CA LYS A 404 -24.55 -14.86 -17.67
C LYS A 404 -23.49 -13.84 -18.11
N SER A 405 -23.59 -12.59 -17.67
CA SER A 405 -22.75 -11.51 -18.16
C SER A 405 -22.49 -10.42 -17.12
N TYR A 406 -21.49 -9.59 -17.42
CA TYR A 406 -21.15 -8.36 -16.71
C TYR A 406 -20.94 -7.23 -17.73
N LEU A 407 -20.90 -5.99 -17.26
CA LEU A 407 -20.50 -4.85 -18.09
C LEU A 407 -19.02 -4.55 -17.85
N ASN A 408 -18.25 -4.41 -18.92
CA ASN A 408 -16.88 -3.93 -18.82
C ASN A 408 -16.85 -2.42 -18.51
N LYS A 409 -15.66 -1.87 -18.25
CA LYS A 409 -15.45 -0.45 -17.93
C LYS A 409 -15.91 0.54 -19.01
N ARG A 410 -16.14 0.06 -20.23
CA ARG A 410 -16.65 0.86 -21.35
C ARG A 410 -18.15 0.67 -21.56
N GLY A 411 -18.84 -0.09 -20.71
CA GLY A 411 -20.27 -0.38 -20.80
C GLY A 411 -20.63 -1.51 -21.76
N GLY A 412 -19.65 -2.20 -22.34
CA GLY A 412 -19.89 -3.34 -23.22
C GLY A 412 -20.25 -4.60 -22.43
N ARG A 413 -21.32 -5.29 -22.83
CA ARG A 413 -21.73 -6.56 -22.23
C ARG A 413 -20.75 -7.68 -22.59
N VAL A 414 -20.17 -8.30 -21.56
CA VAL A 414 -19.24 -9.42 -21.67
C VAL A 414 -19.86 -10.66 -21.03
N PHE A 415 -19.96 -11.76 -21.78
CA PHE A 415 -20.43 -13.03 -21.24
C PHE A 415 -19.32 -13.72 -20.42
N PHE A 416 -19.68 -14.37 -19.31
CA PHE A 416 -18.73 -15.20 -18.54
C PHE A 416 -18.17 -16.37 -19.37
N ASP A 417 -18.97 -16.87 -20.30
CA ASP A 417 -18.56 -17.85 -21.31
C ASP A 417 -18.25 -17.10 -22.60
N SER A 418 -16.96 -16.92 -22.90
CA SER A 418 -16.48 -16.20 -24.07
C SER A 418 -16.91 -16.81 -25.40
N GLY A 419 -17.29 -18.10 -25.42
CA GLY A 419 -17.86 -18.76 -26.60
C GLY A 419 -19.26 -18.25 -26.96
N LYS A 420 -19.97 -17.60 -26.02
CA LYS A 420 -21.27 -16.95 -26.28
C LYS A 420 -21.13 -15.51 -26.79
N GLN A 421 -19.92 -14.95 -26.77
CA GLN A 421 -19.70 -13.60 -27.26
C GLN A 421 -19.80 -13.60 -28.80
N PRO A 422 -20.62 -12.72 -29.42
CA PRO A 422 -20.74 -12.66 -30.87
C PRO A 422 -19.41 -12.29 -31.52
N LEU A 423 -19.11 -12.90 -32.67
CA LEU A 423 -17.94 -12.51 -33.46
C LEU A 423 -18.11 -11.10 -34.06
N LEU A 424 -17.02 -10.35 -34.15
CA LEU A 424 -17.02 -9.04 -34.77
C LEU A 424 -17.47 -9.16 -36.25
N PRO A 425 -18.52 -8.42 -36.68
CA PRO A 425 -19.04 -8.54 -38.03
C PRO A 425 -18.12 -7.84 -39.04
N LEU A 426 -17.26 -8.62 -39.70
CA LEU A 426 -16.38 -8.16 -40.78
C LEU A 426 -17.03 -8.46 -42.14
N HIS A 427 -17.83 -7.52 -42.64
CA HIS A 427 -18.58 -7.68 -43.90
C HIS A 427 -17.78 -7.31 -45.15
N ARG A 428 -16.64 -6.63 -44.97
CA ARG A 428 -15.76 -6.16 -46.05
C ARG A 428 -14.37 -6.75 -45.87
N SER A 429 -13.55 -6.71 -46.92
CA SER A 429 -12.13 -7.08 -46.85
C SER A 429 -11.34 -6.21 -45.87
N SER A 430 -11.82 -4.99 -45.60
CA SER A 430 -11.28 -4.08 -44.59
C SER A 430 -12.41 -3.22 -44.02
N GLN A 431 -12.46 -3.06 -42.70
CA GLN A 431 -13.46 -2.26 -42.00
C GLN A 431 -12.86 -1.61 -40.76
N THR A 432 -13.12 -0.31 -40.61
CA THR A 432 -12.65 0.50 -39.48
C THR A 432 -13.75 0.68 -38.45
N PHE A 433 -13.40 0.56 -37.17
CA PHE A 433 -14.30 0.78 -36.05
C PHE A 433 -13.68 1.73 -35.03
N ASP A 434 -14.52 2.49 -34.32
CA ASP A 434 -14.13 3.22 -33.12
C ASP A 434 -14.02 2.21 -31.96
N VAL A 435 -12.80 1.77 -31.65
CA VAL A 435 -12.52 0.81 -30.59
C VAL A 435 -12.35 1.52 -29.26
N LEU A 436 -13.11 1.08 -28.26
CA LEU A 436 -13.10 1.64 -26.90
C LEU A 436 -12.17 0.87 -25.95
N SER A 437 -12.00 -0.44 -26.17
CA SER A 437 -11.09 -1.30 -25.43
C SER A 437 -10.89 -2.65 -26.11
N VAL A 438 -9.75 -3.29 -25.87
CA VAL A 438 -9.44 -4.68 -26.24
C VAL A 438 -9.15 -5.47 -24.97
N GLY A 439 -9.54 -6.74 -24.94
CA GLY A 439 -9.33 -7.62 -23.80
C GLY A 439 -9.08 -9.07 -24.22
N VAL A 440 -8.50 -9.84 -23.31
CA VAL A 440 -8.29 -11.29 -23.47
C VAL A 440 -8.80 -12.00 -22.21
N ASP A 441 -9.43 -13.16 -22.38
CA ASP A 441 -9.85 -13.98 -21.23
C ASP A 441 -8.72 -14.91 -20.75
N GLN A 442 -9.01 -15.74 -19.74
CA GLN A 442 -8.04 -16.71 -19.19
C GLN A 442 -7.60 -17.79 -20.19
N LYS A 443 -8.37 -18.01 -21.26
CA LYS A 443 -8.06 -18.92 -22.36
C LYS A 443 -7.41 -18.20 -23.55
N LEU A 444 -7.03 -16.93 -23.36
CA LEU A 444 -6.47 -16.05 -24.37
C LEU A 444 -7.42 -15.75 -25.54
N ILE A 445 -8.73 -15.89 -25.36
CA ILE A 445 -9.71 -15.57 -26.39
C ILE A 445 -9.81 -14.04 -26.50
N PRO A 446 -9.55 -13.47 -27.69
CA PRO A 446 -9.51 -12.04 -27.88
C PRO A 446 -10.91 -11.45 -28.01
N SER A 447 -11.10 -10.26 -27.44
CA SER A 447 -12.34 -9.51 -27.49
C SER A 447 -12.08 -8.03 -27.73
N VAL A 448 -13.04 -7.35 -28.35
CA VAL A 448 -13.01 -5.92 -28.63
C VAL A 448 -14.34 -5.29 -28.25
N THR A 449 -14.30 -4.14 -27.59
CA THR A 449 -15.47 -3.28 -27.39
C THR A 449 -15.38 -2.12 -28.34
N ILE A 450 -16.41 -1.95 -29.17
CA ILE A 450 -16.51 -0.86 -30.14
C ILE A 450 -17.67 0.06 -29.76
N LEU A 451 -17.60 1.31 -30.22
CA LEU A 451 -18.76 2.19 -30.27
C LEU A 451 -19.52 1.89 -31.56
N LYS A 452 -20.73 1.36 -31.43
CA LYS A 452 -21.62 1.05 -32.55
C LYS A 452 -22.93 1.78 -32.35
N ASP A 453 -23.28 2.67 -33.28
CA ASP A 453 -24.54 3.43 -33.25
C ASP A 453 -24.76 4.20 -31.93
N GLY A 454 -23.68 4.67 -31.30
CA GLY A 454 -23.71 5.36 -30.00
C GLY A 454 -23.67 4.45 -28.77
N GLU A 455 -23.73 3.13 -28.95
CA GLU A 455 -23.70 2.14 -27.87
C GLU A 455 -22.37 1.37 -27.81
N SER A 456 -21.92 1.04 -26.59
CA SER A 456 -20.75 0.21 -26.38
C SER A 456 -21.11 -1.26 -26.53
N VAL A 457 -20.55 -1.93 -27.53
CA VAL A 457 -20.83 -3.36 -27.80
C VAL A 457 -19.54 -4.16 -27.82
N CYS A 458 -19.50 -5.25 -27.06
CA CYS A 458 -18.35 -6.16 -27.01
C CYS A 458 -18.53 -7.31 -28.00
N PHE A 459 -17.47 -7.67 -28.71
CA PHE A 459 -17.40 -8.77 -29.67
C PHE A 459 -16.17 -9.65 -29.39
N ARG A 460 -16.28 -10.94 -29.73
CA ARG A 460 -15.14 -11.83 -29.89
C ARG A 460 -14.41 -11.47 -31.18
N LEU A 461 -13.08 -11.45 -31.14
CA LEU A 461 -12.26 -11.35 -32.34
C LEU A 461 -11.95 -12.76 -32.87
N PRO A 462 -11.63 -12.90 -34.18
CA PRO A 462 -11.03 -14.12 -34.70
C PRO A 462 -9.80 -14.55 -33.91
N ASP A 463 -9.60 -15.86 -33.74
CA ASP A 463 -8.51 -16.41 -32.93
C ASP A 463 -7.13 -16.05 -33.52
N GLU A 464 -7.04 -15.77 -34.81
CA GLU A 464 -5.83 -15.27 -35.48
C GLU A 464 -5.39 -13.87 -35.02
N LEU A 465 -6.26 -13.10 -34.37
CA LEU A 465 -5.93 -11.80 -33.77
C LEU A 465 -5.53 -11.91 -32.29
N SER A 466 -5.39 -13.11 -31.74
CA SER A 466 -5.02 -13.31 -30.33
C SER A 466 -3.67 -12.69 -29.99
N GLU A 467 -2.67 -12.86 -30.85
CA GLU A 467 -1.34 -12.27 -30.63
C GLU A 467 -1.37 -10.73 -30.63
N TRP A 468 -2.13 -10.14 -31.55
CA TRP A 468 -2.34 -8.69 -31.59
C TRP A 468 -3.04 -8.21 -30.32
N ALA A 469 -4.13 -8.86 -29.91
CA ALA A 469 -4.87 -8.51 -28.70
C ALA A 469 -3.98 -8.64 -27.44
N CYS A 470 -3.24 -9.74 -27.31
CA CYS A 470 -2.27 -9.94 -26.23
C CYS A 470 -1.18 -8.86 -26.21
N SER A 471 -0.69 -8.44 -27.38
CA SER A 471 0.32 -7.39 -27.48
C SER A 471 -0.23 -6.05 -26.98
N VAL A 472 -1.44 -5.67 -27.40
CA VAL A 472 -2.06 -4.42 -26.99
C VAL A 472 -2.46 -4.43 -25.51
N VAL A 473 -2.98 -5.56 -25.00
CA VAL A 473 -3.23 -5.74 -23.56
C VAL A 473 -1.93 -5.70 -22.76
N GLY A 474 -0.83 -6.28 -23.28
CA GLY A 474 0.50 -6.22 -22.68
C GLY A 474 1.06 -4.80 -22.62
N MET A 475 0.82 -3.99 -23.65
CA MET A 475 1.15 -2.55 -23.63
C MET A 475 0.34 -1.80 -22.57
N ALA A 476 -0.97 -2.06 -22.47
CA ALA A 476 -1.82 -1.49 -21.43
C ALA A 476 -1.40 -1.93 -20.01
N ALA A 477 -0.99 -3.18 -19.85
CA ALA A 477 -0.41 -3.70 -18.61
C ALA A 477 0.91 -3.02 -18.23
N ARG A 478 1.59 -2.34 -19.16
CA ARG A 478 2.77 -1.49 -18.90
C ARG A 478 2.42 0.00 -18.79
N GLY A 479 1.13 0.35 -18.78
CA GLY A 479 0.66 1.72 -18.62
C GLY A 479 0.45 2.49 -19.93
N MET A 480 0.62 1.85 -21.09
CA MET A 480 0.35 2.49 -22.38
C MET A 480 -1.12 2.32 -22.76
N ASN A 481 -1.89 3.41 -22.73
CA ASN A 481 -3.29 3.37 -23.11
C ASN A 481 -3.50 3.76 -24.58
N LEU A 482 -3.71 2.76 -25.44
CA LEU A 482 -3.94 2.94 -26.87
C LEU A 482 -5.43 3.19 -27.24
N PHE A 483 -6.35 3.06 -26.28
CA PHE A 483 -7.79 3.18 -26.54
C PHE A 483 -8.47 4.23 -25.66
N PRO A 484 -9.48 4.97 -26.19
CA PRO A 484 -10.15 4.74 -27.47
C PRO A 484 -9.33 5.15 -28.69
N SER A 485 -9.43 4.40 -29.79
CA SER A 485 -8.80 4.71 -31.08
C SER A 485 -9.56 4.06 -32.24
N LYS A 486 -9.32 4.55 -33.47
CA LYS A 486 -9.82 3.89 -34.69
C LYS A 486 -8.93 2.71 -35.03
N VAL A 487 -9.55 1.57 -35.26
CA VAL A 487 -8.83 0.35 -35.66
C VAL A 487 -9.44 -0.21 -36.92
N THR A 488 -8.59 -0.48 -37.89
CA THR A 488 -8.96 -1.13 -39.15
C THR A 488 -8.69 -2.63 -39.03
N PHE A 489 -9.75 -3.42 -39.13
CA PHE A 489 -9.65 -4.88 -39.21
C PHE A 489 -9.78 -5.30 -40.67
N SER A 490 -8.81 -6.08 -41.16
CA SER A 490 -8.81 -6.56 -42.54
C SER A 490 -8.64 -8.06 -42.64
N LYS A 491 -9.18 -8.63 -43.72
CA LYS A 491 -9.02 -10.04 -44.09
C LYS A 491 -8.36 -10.12 -45.45
N ILE A 492 -7.06 -10.43 -45.46
CA ILE A 492 -6.24 -10.50 -46.67
C ILE A 492 -5.73 -11.94 -46.81
N ASN A 493 -6.01 -12.57 -47.95
CA ASN A 493 -5.60 -13.96 -48.25
C ASN A 493 -5.96 -14.96 -47.14
N GLY A 494 -7.15 -14.80 -46.55
CA GLY A 494 -7.65 -15.68 -45.49
C GLY A 494 -7.08 -15.41 -44.09
N ARG A 495 -6.17 -14.44 -43.92
CA ARG A 495 -5.61 -14.04 -42.63
C ARG A 495 -6.23 -12.73 -42.15
N TYR A 496 -6.39 -12.59 -40.84
CA TYR A 496 -6.89 -11.38 -40.21
C TYR A 496 -5.74 -10.48 -39.76
N PHE A 497 -5.90 -9.17 -39.95
CA PHE A 497 -4.97 -8.14 -39.50
C PHE A 497 -5.76 -7.03 -38.79
N ALA A 498 -5.08 -6.31 -37.90
CA ALA A 498 -5.65 -5.20 -37.15
C ALA A 498 -4.62 -4.06 -37.04
N ASP A 499 -4.98 -2.89 -37.55
CA ASP A 499 -4.12 -1.70 -37.62
C ASP A 499 -4.76 -0.56 -36.81
N ILE A 500 -4.05 -0.07 -35.80
CA ILE A 500 -4.45 1.11 -35.01
C ILE A 500 -4.03 2.35 -35.80
N LEU A 501 -4.99 3.26 -36.06
CA LEU A 501 -4.81 4.46 -36.90
C LEU A 501 -4.29 5.68 -36.13
#